data_AF-A0A9W4S7I3-F1
#
_entry.id   AF-A0A9W4S7I3-F1
#
_cell.length_a   1.000
_cell.length_b   1.000
_cell.length_c   1.000
_cell.angle_alpha   90.00
_cell.angle_beta   90.00
_cell.angle_gamma   90.00
#
_symmetry.space_group_name_H-M   'P 1'
#
loop_
_entity.id
_entity.type
_entity.pdbx_description
1 polymer ?
#
loop_
_entity_poly.entity_id
_entity_poly.type
_entity_poly.pdbx_seq_one_letter_code
_entity_poly.pdbx_strand_id
1 'polypeptide(L)'
;MHLTSNRRLLASTLLGAALACAQDDDSQQDPYAPVYGQCPDGLRVRAASEGLSKPESSWKASRGEKVIPALSSYLTLANIDGFNVQDYIQKLNTTSYPVVGLSVSGGGTQSGVGGLGIWQAFDARNPAAVQAKTGGLTQVLSYITGLSGGGALTVSTLAANDFISIAELRKAINFTVDYTKGKDDNQDQYLQDIFEDMGAKAEQGLPVSVADAFGKFWAVYLPENKTYGNFSDLTAQNTVFSRGEAPMPILALSEVIPGQSPSIQNIMWPGRNATNGFNLTSYEVTPFEFGSWRGGRVQAFMPTMYLGTSMSNGTAQNSSECVMGFDKYTFLQGSTADAFDAWFIDDWYGVPTFAKRELESRQTASNNNITVPPGKEGNGEVELVINTAQNFNQSFNDSLWATYPNPFENMNPAMQNVDNLLLLDGSMAGETNPIRPLIIPERQVDLVIVYEASSDSLMYNWVNGTNLVNSAQSAAQGNIPFPKVPDVNTLITMNMTRQPTFFGCNDTAPTPLVLYLPNSPWSGYINYTYTKSSFTDN
;
A
#
# COMPACT_ATOMS: atom_id res chain seq x y z
N MET A 1 24.70 -36.47 59.22
CA MET A 1 26.13 -36.79 59.04
C MET A 1 26.28 -37.43 57.66
N HIS A 2 27.20 -36.89 56.85
CA HIS A 2 27.54 -37.20 55.45
C HIS A 2 27.52 -38.71 55.06
N LEU A 3 27.24 -39.17 53.83
CA LEU A 3 27.74 -38.76 52.50
C LEU A 3 26.81 -39.23 51.34
N THR A 4 26.81 -38.43 50.26
CA THR A 4 26.79 -38.73 48.80
C THR A 4 25.65 -39.52 48.14
N SER A 5 24.99 -38.90 47.15
CA SER A 5 25.19 -39.24 45.72
C SER A 5 24.44 -38.25 44.80
N ASN A 6 25.14 -37.77 43.78
CA ASN A 6 24.68 -36.92 42.69
C ASN A 6 23.75 -37.69 41.73
N ARG A 7 22.64 -37.06 41.32
CA ARG A 7 22.11 -37.11 39.93
C ARG A 7 21.17 -35.93 39.70
N ARG A 8 21.69 -34.87 39.08
CA ARG A 8 20.89 -33.79 38.49
C ARG A 8 20.27 -34.33 37.20
N LEU A 9 18.94 -34.40 37.15
CA LEU A 9 18.22 -34.42 35.87
C LEU A 9 18.23 -32.99 35.32
N LEU A 10 18.75 -32.84 34.10
CA LEU A 10 18.53 -31.68 33.25
C LEU A 10 17.08 -31.73 32.76
N ALA A 11 16.21 -30.92 33.36
CA ALA A 11 14.95 -30.51 32.75
C ALA A 11 15.21 -29.16 32.07
N SER A 12 15.44 -29.19 30.76
CA SER A 12 15.44 -28.01 29.90
C SER A 12 14.00 -27.60 29.63
N THR A 13 13.47 -26.72 30.46
CA THR A 13 12.24 -25.96 30.19
C THR A 13 12.58 -24.80 29.27
N LEU A 14 12.05 -24.83 28.04
CA LEU A 14 11.93 -23.69 27.14
C LEU A 14 11.18 -22.57 27.87
N LEU A 15 11.85 -21.44 28.11
CA LEU A 15 11.15 -20.20 28.45
C LEU A 15 10.50 -19.66 27.17
N GLY A 16 9.19 -19.85 27.07
CA GLY A 16 8.34 -19.00 26.24
C GLY A 16 8.16 -17.67 26.97
N ALA A 17 8.61 -16.57 26.36
CA ALA A 17 8.26 -15.24 26.80
C ALA A 17 6.83 -14.93 26.33
N ALA A 18 5.84 -15.32 27.14
CA ALA A 18 4.53 -14.69 27.12
C ALA A 18 4.60 -13.52 28.11
N LEU A 19 4.81 -12.31 27.60
CA LEU A 19 4.56 -11.09 28.37
C LEU A 19 3.04 -10.91 28.47
N ALA A 20 2.49 -11.42 29.57
CA ALA A 20 1.20 -10.93 30.07
C ALA A 20 1.47 -9.57 30.72
N CYS A 21 1.03 -8.49 30.07
CA CYS A 21 1.05 -7.17 30.68
C CYS A 21 0.13 -7.17 31.91
N ALA A 22 0.69 -6.68 33.02
CA ALA A 22 0.00 -6.47 34.27
C ALA A 22 -1.12 -5.43 34.09
N GLN A 23 -2.26 -5.70 34.70
CA GLN A 23 -3.33 -4.73 34.91
C GLN A 23 -2.86 -3.74 35.98
N ASP A 24 -2.72 -2.47 35.60
CA ASP A 24 -2.79 -1.32 36.50
C ASP A 24 -3.75 -0.30 35.87
N ASP A 25 -4.69 0.16 36.71
CA ASP A 25 -5.80 1.12 36.55
C ASP A 25 -6.29 1.57 35.14
N ASP A 26 -7.61 1.40 34.98
CA ASP A 26 -8.47 1.79 33.87
C ASP A 26 -8.52 3.33 33.70
N SER A 27 -7.51 3.90 33.05
CA SER A 27 -7.76 5.01 32.14
C SER A 27 -8.15 4.41 30.80
N GLN A 28 -9.40 4.61 30.36
CA GLN A 28 -9.88 4.20 29.05
C GLN A 28 -8.91 4.68 27.97
N GLN A 29 -8.01 3.81 27.54
CA GLN A 29 -7.06 4.11 26.48
C GLN A 29 -7.84 4.23 25.18
N ASP A 30 -7.72 5.39 24.53
CA ASP A 30 -8.42 5.65 23.28
C ASP A 30 -8.03 4.59 22.23
N PRO A 31 -8.99 3.88 21.62
CA PRO A 31 -8.71 2.79 20.68
C PRO A 31 -8.05 3.27 19.38
N TYR A 32 -8.08 4.56 19.09
CA TYR A 32 -7.43 5.20 17.96
C TYR A 32 -6.05 5.78 18.31
N ALA A 33 -5.74 6.09 19.56
CA ALA A 33 -4.40 6.54 19.93
C ALA A 33 -3.35 5.42 19.71
N PRO A 34 -2.19 5.72 19.11
CA PRO A 34 -1.01 4.87 19.25
C PRO A 34 -0.56 4.84 20.72
N VAL A 35 0.21 3.82 21.08
CA VAL A 35 0.59 3.57 22.48
C VAL A 35 2.11 3.47 22.62
N TYR A 36 2.62 3.94 23.76
CA TYR A 36 4.03 3.81 24.10
C TYR A 36 4.27 2.53 24.92
N GLY A 37 5.39 1.86 24.63
CA GLY A 37 5.80 0.68 25.37
C GLY A 37 7.29 0.37 25.23
N GLN A 38 7.70 -0.71 25.88
CA GLN A 38 9.09 -1.16 25.84
C GLN A 38 9.44 -1.66 24.43
N CYS A 39 10.57 -1.18 23.89
CA CYS A 39 11.12 -1.69 22.64
C CYS A 39 11.58 -3.14 22.79
N PRO A 40 11.42 -3.97 21.75
CA PRO A 40 11.95 -5.32 21.77
C PRO A 40 13.48 -5.28 21.71
N ASP A 41 14.11 -6.30 22.29
CA ASP A 41 15.56 -6.46 22.23
C ASP A 41 16.04 -6.51 20.78
N GLY A 42 16.97 -5.63 20.44
CA GLY A 42 17.54 -5.56 19.10
C GLY A 42 16.65 -4.88 18.05
N LEU A 43 15.65 -4.09 18.45
CA LEU A 43 14.95 -3.20 17.53
C LEU A 43 15.98 -2.34 16.78
N ARG A 44 15.93 -2.43 15.45
CA ARG A 44 16.82 -1.68 14.57
C ARG A 44 16.19 -1.41 13.23
N VAL A 45 16.72 -0.41 12.54
CA VAL A 45 16.60 -0.25 11.10
C VAL A 45 17.60 -1.19 10.41
N ARG A 46 17.16 -1.92 9.39
CA ARG A 46 18.02 -2.73 8.53
C ARG A 46 18.28 -2.05 7.20
N ALA A 47 19.45 -2.27 6.62
CA ALA A 47 19.71 -1.82 5.26
C ALA A 47 18.95 -2.70 4.25
N ALA A 48 18.45 -2.11 3.16
CA ALA A 48 17.80 -2.87 2.08
C ALA A 48 18.76 -3.87 1.42
N SER A 49 20.07 -3.58 1.41
CA SER A 49 21.11 -4.48 0.90
C SER A 49 21.26 -5.78 1.70
N GLU A 50 20.68 -5.88 2.90
CA GLU A 50 20.64 -7.13 3.67
C GLU A 50 19.69 -8.18 3.06
N GLY A 51 18.88 -7.80 2.07
CA GLY A 51 17.91 -8.69 1.43
C GLY A 51 16.52 -8.61 2.07
N LEU A 52 15.72 -9.67 1.89
CA LEU A 52 14.45 -9.82 2.61
C LEU A 52 14.72 -9.97 4.11
N SER A 53 13.85 -9.43 4.95
CA SER A 53 13.93 -9.69 6.38
C SER A 53 13.68 -11.16 6.71
N LYS A 54 14.10 -11.57 7.91
CA LYS A 54 13.84 -12.93 8.40
C LYS A 54 12.34 -13.25 8.43
N PRO A 55 11.45 -12.37 8.95
CA PRO A 55 10.00 -12.63 8.92
C PRO A 55 9.45 -12.80 7.50
N GLU A 56 9.80 -11.93 6.55
CA GLU A 56 9.33 -12.08 5.16
C GLU A 56 9.87 -13.37 4.53
N SER A 57 11.15 -13.71 4.75
CA SER A 57 11.76 -14.94 4.24
C SER A 57 11.08 -16.20 4.80
N SER A 58 10.81 -16.22 6.10
CA SER A 58 10.09 -17.33 6.75
C SER A 58 8.65 -17.43 6.26
N TRP A 59 7.95 -16.31 6.18
CA TRP A 59 6.59 -16.26 5.64
C TRP A 59 6.54 -16.72 4.18
N LYS A 60 7.52 -16.34 3.35
CA LYS A 60 7.58 -16.75 1.93
C LYS A 60 7.73 -18.27 1.77
N ALA A 61 8.46 -18.91 2.68
CA ALA A 61 8.56 -20.38 2.72
C ALA A 61 7.20 -21.01 3.08
N SER A 62 6.54 -20.53 4.13
CA SER A 62 5.18 -20.98 4.52
C SER A 62 4.15 -20.73 3.41
N ARG A 63 4.24 -19.59 2.71
CA ARG A 63 3.41 -19.28 1.54
C ARG A 63 3.62 -20.30 0.43
N GLY A 64 4.88 -20.68 0.17
CA GLY A 64 5.23 -21.73 -0.80
C GLY A 64 4.53 -23.06 -0.53
N GLU A 65 4.42 -23.46 0.74
CA GLU A 65 3.69 -24.69 1.14
C GLU A 65 2.20 -24.63 0.77
N LYS A 66 1.59 -23.44 0.73
CA LYS A 66 0.20 -23.24 0.32
C LYS A 66 0.05 -23.05 -1.20
N VAL A 67 1.00 -22.37 -1.83
CA VAL A 67 0.97 -22.08 -3.27
C VAL A 67 1.15 -23.33 -4.10
N ILE A 68 2.04 -24.26 -3.73
CA ILE A 68 2.29 -25.49 -4.52
C ILE A 68 1.01 -26.34 -4.74
N PRO A 69 0.24 -26.71 -3.70
CA PRO A 69 -1.01 -27.44 -3.91
C PRO A 69 -2.09 -26.58 -4.61
N ALA A 70 -2.15 -25.27 -4.35
CA ALA A 70 -3.06 -24.38 -5.07
C ALA A 70 -2.75 -24.31 -6.57
N LEU A 71 -1.47 -24.26 -6.93
CA LEU A 71 -0.98 -24.25 -8.30
C LEU A 71 -1.30 -25.57 -9.01
N SER A 72 -1.16 -26.71 -8.31
CA SER A 72 -1.57 -28.02 -8.83
C SER A 72 -3.07 -28.05 -9.19
N SER A 73 -3.92 -27.56 -8.28
CA SER A 73 -5.37 -27.44 -8.51
C SER A 73 -5.69 -26.52 -9.68
N TYR A 74 -5.06 -25.34 -9.74
CA TYR A 74 -5.26 -24.38 -10.81
C TYR A 74 -4.82 -24.91 -12.18
N LEU A 75 -3.63 -25.49 -12.29
CA LEU A 75 -3.13 -26.03 -13.56
C LEU A 75 -3.97 -27.22 -14.06
N THR A 76 -4.52 -28.02 -13.13
CA THR A 76 -5.49 -29.07 -13.46
C THR A 76 -6.79 -28.47 -13.99
N LEU A 77 -7.31 -27.41 -13.37
CA LEU A 77 -8.51 -26.71 -13.84
C LEU A 77 -8.30 -26.05 -15.21
N ALA A 78 -7.15 -25.42 -15.42
CA ALA A 78 -6.78 -24.79 -16.68
C ALA A 78 -6.80 -25.82 -17.82
N ASN A 79 -6.37 -27.06 -17.54
CA ASN A 79 -6.35 -28.19 -18.47
C ASN A 79 -5.63 -27.82 -19.77
N ILE A 80 -4.35 -27.45 -19.64
CA ILE A 80 -3.49 -27.06 -20.76
C ILE A 80 -3.09 -28.30 -21.55
N ASP A 81 -3.43 -28.34 -22.84
CA ASP A 81 -3.15 -29.49 -23.70
C ASP A 81 -1.65 -29.80 -23.77
N GLY A 82 -1.30 -31.06 -23.53
CA GLY A 82 0.09 -31.55 -23.56
C GLY A 82 0.93 -31.19 -22.34
N PHE A 83 0.37 -30.51 -21.33
CA PHE A 83 1.09 -30.18 -20.09
C PHE A 83 0.83 -31.21 -18.98
N ASN A 84 1.87 -31.90 -18.51
CA ASN A 84 1.76 -32.81 -17.37
C ASN A 84 1.91 -32.05 -16.05
N VAL A 85 0.78 -31.78 -15.39
CA VAL A 85 0.72 -31.07 -14.10
C VAL A 85 1.51 -31.80 -13.01
N GLN A 86 1.37 -33.13 -12.91
CA GLN A 86 2.03 -33.90 -11.85
C GLN A 86 3.56 -33.84 -11.97
N ASP A 87 4.09 -34.01 -13.18
CA ASP A 87 5.54 -33.95 -13.43
C ASP A 87 6.11 -32.55 -13.13
N TYR A 88 5.33 -31.49 -13.38
CA TYR A 88 5.74 -30.13 -13.05
C TYR A 88 5.74 -29.88 -11.54
N ILE A 89 4.64 -30.21 -10.86
CA ILE A 89 4.47 -29.97 -9.42
C ILE A 89 5.50 -30.77 -8.59
N GLN A 90 5.85 -31.99 -9.00
CA GLN A 90 6.87 -32.80 -8.31
C GLN A 90 8.28 -32.18 -8.33
N LYS A 91 8.55 -31.22 -9.20
CA LYS A 91 9.84 -30.49 -9.27
C LYS A 91 9.87 -29.26 -8.36
N LEU A 92 8.72 -28.84 -7.83
CA LEU A 92 8.59 -27.65 -7.02
C LEU A 92 8.85 -27.95 -5.54
N ASN A 93 9.40 -26.97 -4.83
CA ASN A 93 9.50 -26.92 -3.39
C ASN A 93 9.37 -25.46 -2.92
N THR A 94 9.49 -25.21 -1.61
CA THR A 94 9.31 -23.87 -1.02
C THR A 94 10.34 -22.83 -1.46
N THR A 95 11.39 -23.21 -2.19
CA THR A 95 12.38 -22.31 -2.80
C THR A 95 12.33 -22.25 -4.32
N SER A 96 11.52 -23.09 -4.98
CA SER A 96 11.45 -23.17 -6.45
C SER A 96 10.04 -23.03 -7.04
N TYR A 97 9.03 -22.79 -6.22
CA TYR A 97 7.67 -22.53 -6.69
C TYR A 97 7.60 -21.16 -7.40
N PRO A 98 6.75 -21.00 -8.44
CA PRO A 98 6.57 -19.71 -9.10
C PRO A 98 6.01 -18.65 -8.15
N VAL A 99 6.72 -17.55 -7.99
CA VAL A 99 6.29 -16.42 -7.18
C VAL A 99 5.48 -15.45 -8.04
N VAL A 100 4.22 -15.24 -7.70
CA VAL A 100 3.30 -14.38 -8.48
C VAL A 100 2.93 -13.13 -7.67
N GLY A 101 3.04 -11.96 -8.28
CA GLY A 101 2.60 -10.69 -7.73
C GLY A 101 1.36 -10.14 -8.45
N LEU A 102 0.43 -9.54 -7.72
CA LEU A 102 -0.66 -8.74 -8.28
C LEU A 102 -0.46 -7.27 -7.92
N SER A 103 -0.42 -6.39 -8.90
CA SER A 103 -0.38 -4.94 -8.73
C SER A 103 -1.75 -4.36 -9.05
N VAL A 104 -2.30 -3.58 -8.13
CA VAL A 104 -3.57 -2.86 -8.27
C VAL A 104 -3.27 -1.37 -8.30
N SER A 105 -3.61 -0.72 -9.40
CA SER A 105 -3.25 0.67 -9.63
C SER A 105 -3.99 1.65 -8.74
N GLY A 106 -3.59 2.92 -8.80
CA GLY A 106 -4.44 4.03 -8.38
C GLY A 106 -5.57 4.34 -9.34
N GLY A 107 -6.45 5.26 -8.93
CA GLY A 107 -7.71 5.55 -9.63
C GLY A 107 -8.93 5.54 -8.71
N GLY A 108 -8.77 5.97 -7.45
CA GLY A 108 -9.85 6.09 -6.46
C GLY A 108 -10.72 4.83 -6.32
N THR A 109 -12.00 5.01 -6.00
CA THR A 109 -12.91 3.89 -5.77
C THR A 109 -13.14 3.03 -7.01
N GLN A 110 -12.94 3.58 -8.21
CA GLN A 110 -12.96 2.82 -9.46
C GLN A 110 -11.87 1.74 -9.52
N SER A 111 -10.62 2.11 -9.25
CA SER A 111 -9.55 1.12 -9.19
C SER A 111 -9.71 0.17 -8.02
N GLY A 112 -10.15 0.69 -6.87
CA GLY A 112 -10.44 -0.10 -5.67
C GLY A 112 -11.44 -1.23 -5.92
N VAL A 113 -12.66 -0.89 -6.33
CA VAL A 113 -13.70 -1.91 -6.59
C VAL A 113 -13.32 -2.80 -7.76
N GLY A 114 -12.67 -2.24 -8.79
CA GLY A 114 -12.12 -3.00 -9.91
C GLY A 114 -11.13 -4.08 -9.47
N GLY A 115 -10.23 -3.75 -8.53
CA GLY A 115 -9.27 -4.68 -7.95
C GLY A 115 -9.95 -5.81 -7.16
N LEU A 116 -11.02 -5.51 -6.40
CA LEU A 116 -11.85 -6.56 -5.77
C LEU A 116 -12.53 -7.45 -6.82
N GLY A 117 -12.94 -6.89 -7.96
CA GLY A 117 -13.46 -7.66 -9.10
C GLY A 117 -12.44 -8.62 -9.69
N ILE A 118 -11.18 -8.19 -9.87
CA ILE A 118 -10.08 -9.07 -10.29
C ILE A 118 -9.85 -10.18 -9.27
N TRP A 119 -9.82 -9.84 -7.98
CA TRP A 119 -9.70 -10.83 -6.90
C TRP A 119 -10.82 -11.88 -6.95
N GLN A 120 -12.07 -11.46 -7.12
CA GLN A 120 -13.23 -12.35 -7.28
C GLN A 120 -13.14 -13.23 -8.52
N ALA A 121 -12.67 -12.69 -9.65
CA ALA A 121 -12.52 -13.41 -10.91
C ALA A 121 -11.41 -14.48 -10.84
N PHE A 122 -10.47 -14.35 -9.91
CA PHE A 122 -9.35 -15.26 -9.71
C PHE A 122 -9.53 -16.24 -8.54
N ASP A 123 -10.56 -16.04 -7.71
CA ASP A 123 -10.76 -16.81 -6.48
C ASP A 123 -11.38 -18.19 -6.75
N ALA A 124 -10.72 -19.27 -6.32
CA ALA A 124 -11.29 -20.63 -6.41
C ALA A 124 -12.58 -20.81 -5.61
N ARG A 125 -12.86 -19.93 -4.64
CA ARG A 125 -14.10 -19.92 -3.86
C ARG A 125 -15.30 -19.35 -4.63
N ASN A 126 -15.07 -18.76 -5.80
CA ASN A 126 -16.11 -18.25 -6.68
C ASN A 126 -16.43 -19.27 -7.80
N PRO A 127 -17.64 -19.89 -7.82
CA PRO A 127 -18.01 -20.87 -8.84
C PRO A 127 -17.90 -20.34 -10.27
N ALA A 128 -18.21 -19.06 -10.50
CA ALA A 128 -18.12 -18.45 -11.84
C ALA A 128 -16.65 -18.35 -12.33
N ALA A 129 -15.72 -18.06 -11.42
CA ALA A 129 -14.29 -18.05 -11.73
C ALA A 129 -13.77 -19.46 -12.05
N VAL A 130 -14.21 -20.48 -11.31
CA VAL A 130 -13.87 -21.88 -11.59
C VAL A 130 -14.42 -22.30 -12.96
N GLN A 131 -15.67 -21.95 -13.28
CA GLN A 131 -16.27 -22.22 -14.58
C GLN A 131 -15.51 -21.53 -15.73
N ALA A 132 -15.04 -20.30 -15.50
CA ALA A 132 -14.20 -19.54 -16.43
C ALA A 132 -12.74 -20.01 -16.49
N LYS A 133 -12.36 -21.02 -15.68
CA LYS A 133 -11.00 -21.55 -15.53
C LYS A 133 -9.96 -20.55 -15.01
N THR A 134 -10.39 -19.46 -14.37
CA THR A 134 -9.52 -18.47 -13.74
C THR A 134 -9.46 -18.63 -12.21
N GLY A 135 -10.40 -19.37 -11.63
CA GLY A 135 -10.45 -19.68 -10.20
C GLY A 135 -9.21 -20.46 -9.74
N GLY A 136 -8.55 -19.97 -8.69
CA GLY A 136 -7.31 -20.55 -8.15
C GLY A 136 -6.11 -19.62 -8.28
N LEU A 137 -6.16 -18.66 -9.20
CA LEU A 137 -5.10 -17.66 -9.37
C LEU A 137 -4.86 -16.84 -8.09
N THR A 138 -5.92 -16.48 -7.36
CA THR A 138 -5.82 -15.79 -6.07
C THR A 138 -5.04 -16.60 -5.04
N GLN A 139 -5.24 -17.93 -5.01
CA GLN A 139 -4.53 -18.81 -4.08
C GLN A 139 -3.05 -19.01 -4.46
N VAL A 140 -2.67 -18.72 -5.70
CA VAL A 140 -1.28 -18.79 -6.20
C VAL A 140 -0.50 -17.49 -5.97
N LEU A 141 -1.18 -16.35 -5.75
CA LEU A 141 -0.50 -15.07 -5.50
C LEU A 141 0.42 -15.16 -4.27
N SER A 142 1.68 -14.75 -4.40
CA SER A 142 2.55 -14.50 -3.26
C SER A 142 2.39 -13.07 -2.76
N TYR A 143 2.34 -12.09 -3.64
CA TYR A 143 2.29 -10.67 -3.24
C TYR A 143 1.08 -9.98 -3.86
N ILE A 144 0.51 -9.01 -3.13
CA ILE A 144 -0.45 -8.06 -3.67
C ILE A 144 -0.02 -6.64 -3.27
N THR A 145 0.15 -5.76 -4.26
CA THR A 145 0.54 -4.36 -4.06
C THR A 145 -0.58 -3.43 -4.46
N GLY A 146 -0.74 -2.34 -3.71
CA GLY A 146 -1.73 -1.30 -3.98
C GLY A 146 -1.21 0.08 -3.61
N LEU A 147 -1.69 1.09 -4.32
CA LEU A 147 -1.54 2.51 -3.98
C LEU A 147 -2.83 3.24 -4.32
N SER A 148 -3.04 4.44 -3.80
CA SER A 148 -4.28 5.21 -3.98
C SER A 148 -5.50 4.33 -3.66
N GLY A 149 -6.58 4.41 -4.45
CA GLY A 149 -7.73 3.53 -4.29
C GLY A 149 -7.45 2.02 -4.37
N GLY A 150 -6.41 1.57 -5.10
CA GLY A 150 -5.99 0.17 -5.08
C GLY A 150 -5.39 -0.26 -3.73
N GLY A 151 -4.67 0.64 -3.07
CA GLY A 151 -4.17 0.45 -1.71
C GLY A 151 -5.26 0.61 -0.66
N ALA A 152 -5.90 1.78 -0.65
CA ALA A 152 -6.88 2.19 0.34
C ALA A 152 -8.15 1.33 0.37
N LEU A 153 -8.60 0.82 -0.78
CA LEU A 153 -9.77 -0.06 -0.87
C LEU A 153 -9.34 -1.52 -1.09
N THR A 154 -8.73 -1.88 -2.23
CA THR A 154 -8.50 -3.31 -2.54
C THR A 154 -7.61 -4.01 -1.50
N VAL A 155 -6.38 -3.53 -1.34
CA VAL A 155 -5.38 -4.20 -0.48
C VAL A 155 -5.80 -4.13 0.99
N SER A 156 -6.13 -2.94 1.47
CA SER A 156 -6.52 -2.73 2.88
C SER A 156 -7.78 -3.49 3.25
N THR A 157 -8.83 -3.46 2.43
CA THR A 157 -10.08 -4.18 2.73
C THR A 157 -9.87 -5.70 2.72
N LEU A 158 -9.14 -6.25 1.75
CA LEU A 158 -8.85 -7.69 1.73
C LEU A 158 -8.05 -8.11 2.97
N ALA A 159 -7.02 -7.35 3.32
CA ALA A 159 -6.15 -7.66 4.44
C ALA A 159 -6.88 -7.53 5.78
N ALA A 160 -7.63 -6.44 5.99
CA ALA A 160 -8.39 -6.21 7.20
C ALA A 160 -9.51 -7.25 7.44
N ASN A 161 -9.97 -7.92 6.39
CA ASN A 161 -11.01 -8.96 6.43
C ASN A 161 -10.47 -10.37 6.25
N ASP A 162 -9.20 -10.63 6.62
CA ASP A 162 -8.63 -11.98 6.60
C ASP A 162 -8.69 -12.68 5.24
N PHE A 163 -8.72 -11.90 4.16
CA PHE A 163 -8.79 -12.37 2.77
C PHE A 163 -9.97 -13.31 2.50
N ILE A 164 -11.11 -13.08 3.15
CA ILE A 164 -12.38 -13.76 2.84
C ILE A 164 -12.77 -13.58 1.36
N SER A 165 -13.69 -14.41 0.87
CA SER A 165 -14.18 -14.27 -0.50
C SER A 165 -14.96 -12.95 -0.65
N ILE A 166 -15.02 -12.39 -1.87
CA ILE A 166 -15.81 -11.17 -2.11
C ILE A 166 -17.30 -11.37 -1.77
N ALA A 167 -17.83 -12.59 -1.91
CA ALA A 167 -19.20 -12.90 -1.50
C ALA A 167 -19.43 -12.75 0.01
N GLU A 168 -18.44 -13.11 0.84
CA GLU A 168 -18.51 -12.88 2.29
C GLU A 168 -18.17 -11.43 2.64
N LEU A 169 -17.26 -10.80 1.91
CA LEU A 169 -16.92 -9.39 2.09
C LEU A 169 -18.14 -8.48 1.92
N ARG A 170 -18.98 -8.76 0.92
CA ARG A 170 -20.25 -8.05 0.69
C ARG A 170 -21.28 -8.23 1.80
N LYS A 171 -21.11 -9.22 2.69
CA LYS A 171 -21.94 -9.39 3.88
C LYS A 171 -21.34 -8.67 5.09
N ALA A 172 -20.01 -8.57 5.13
CA ALA A 172 -19.26 -7.94 6.22
C ALA A 172 -19.18 -6.41 6.09
N ILE A 173 -19.26 -5.88 4.87
CA ILE A 173 -19.09 -4.45 4.57
C ILE A 173 -20.30 -3.94 3.78
N ASN A 174 -20.82 -2.79 4.21
CA ASN A 174 -21.84 -2.07 3.48
C ASN A 174 -21.22 -1.06 2.48
N PHE A 175 -21.09 -1.47 1.22
CA PHE A 175 -20.58 -0.60 0.15
C PHE A 175 -21.55 0.52 -0.25
N THR A 176 -22.79 0.55 0.26
CA THR A 176 -23.76 1.62 -0.01
C THR A 176 -23.55 2.85 0.86
N VAL A 177 -22.70 2.77 1.88
CA VAL A 177 -22.36 3.91 2.73
C VAL A 177 -21.60 4.94 1.89
N ASP A 178 -22.03 6.20 1.97
CA ASP A 178 -21.26 7.31 1.41
C ASP A 178 -20.07 7.59 2.33
N TYR A 179 -18.86 7.32 1.83
CA TYR A 179 -17.64 7.47 2.63
C TYR A 179 -17.40 8.91 3.13
N THR A 180 -18.04 9.92 2.53
CA THR A 180 -17.91 11.32 2.94
C THR A 180 -18.83 11.70 4.10
N LYS A 181 -19.81 10.84 4.41
CA LYS A 181 -20.84 11.10 5.44
C LYS A 181 -20.90 10.04 6.53
N GLY A 182 -20.22 8.91 6.33
CA GLY A 182 -20.26 7.79 7.25
C GLY A 182 -21.63 7.08 7.28
N LYS A 183 -21.76 6.14 8.21
CA LYS A 183 -22.90 5.20 8.29
C LYS A 183 -24.24 5.86 8.66
N ASP A 184 -24.20 6.99 9.37
CA ASP A 184 -25.37 7.64 9.97
C ASP A 184 -25.93 8.79 9.11
N ASP A 185 -25.35 9.03 7.91
CA ASP A 185 -25.69 10.14 6.98
C ASP A 185 -25.68 11.53 7.67
N ASN A 186 -24.88 11.67 8.73
CA ASN A 186 -24.69 12.89 9.50
C ASN A 186 -23.24 13.32 9.41
N GLN A 187 -22.96 14.14 8.39
CA GLN A 187 -21.59 14.56 8.05
C GLN A 187 -20.92 15.37 9.18
N ASP A 188 -21.66 16.22 9.90
CA ASP A 188 -21.09 17.06 10.96
C ASP A 188 -20.60 16.20 12.13
N GLN A 189 -21.44 15.27 12.61
CA GLN A 189 -21.04 14.33 13.66
C GLN A 189 -19.90 13.42 13.17
N TYR A 190 -19.96 12.96 11.92
CA TYR A 190 -18.93 12.11 11.36
C TYR A 190 -17.56 12.82 11.32
N LEU A 191 -17.52 14.08 10.90
CA LEU A 191 -16.30 14.89 10.93
C LEU A 191 -15.85 15.17 12.36
N GLN A 192 -16.78 15.45 13.28
CA GLN A 192 -16.44 15.61 14.70
C GLN A 192 -15.73 14.37 15.25
N ASP A 193 -16.29 13.18 15.05
CA ASP A 193 -15.70 11.91 15.52
C ASP A 193 -14.29 11.70 14.93
N ILE A 194 -14.10 12.05 13.65
CA ILE A 194 -12.80 11.99 12.98
C ILE A 194 -11.77 12.91 13.65
N PHE A 195 -12.14 14.14 13.96
CA PHE A 195 -11.24 15.10 14.60
C PHE A 195 -10.98 14.75 16.07
N GLU A 196 -11.94 14.14 16.78
CA GLU A 196 -11.73 13.58 18.12
C GLU A 196 -10.70 12.45 18.11
N ASP A 197 -10.83 11.50 17.18
CA ASP A 197 -9.83 10.44 16.96
C ASP A 197 -8.44 11.04 16.68
N MET A 198 -8.34 12.00 15.76
CA MET A 198 -7.06 12.70 15.50
C MET A 198 -6.52 13.40 16.75
N GLY A 199 -7.39 14.00 17.56
CA GLY A 199 -7.07 14.55 18.88
C GLY A 199 -6.36 13.55 19.77
N ALA A 200 -6.90 12.33 19.88
CA ALA A 200 -6.31 11.28 20.69
C ALA A 200 -4.89 10.89 20.22
N LYS A 201 -4.61 10.90 18.91
CA LYS A 201 -3.25 10.71 18.37
C LYS A 201 -2.34 11.90 18.69
N ALA A 202 -2.83 13.12 18.53
CA ALA A 202 -2.06 14.35 18.81
C ALA A 202 -1.69 14.48 20.30
N GLU A 203 -2.57 14.05 21.21
CA GLU A 203 -2.32 14.01 22.66
C GLU A 203 -1.17 13.06 23.04
N GLN A 204 -0.85 12.09 22.18
CA GLN A 204 0.33 11.23 22.32
C GLN A 204 1.62 11.91 21.82
N GLY A 205 1.56 13.15 21.31
CA GLY A 205 2.71 13.85 20.76
C GLY A 205 3.12 13.39 19.36
N LEU A 206 2.25 12.63 18.67
CA LEU A 206 2.49 12.14 17.32
C LEU A 206 1.89 13.09 16.27
N PRO A 207 2.51 13.20 15.08
CA PRO A 207 2.04 14.12 14.05
C PRO A 207 0.68 13.68 13.49
N VAL A 208 -0.16 14.67 13.21
CA VAL A 208 -1.46 14.51 12.56
C VAL A 208 -1.51 15.36 11.29
N SER A 209 -2.23 14.88 10.29
CA SER A 209 -2.31 15.49 8.96
C SER A 209 -3.67 15.19 8.31
N VAL A 210 -3.91 15.76 7.12
CA VAL A 210 -5.12 15.47 6.34
C VAL A 210 -5.25 13.98 6.04
N ALA A 211 -4.14 13.25 5.92
CA ALA A 211 -4.14 11.79 5.74
C ALA A 211 -4.84 11.06 6.90
N ASP A 212 -4.73 11.53 8.14
CA ASP A 212 -5.45 10.94 9.27
C ASP A 212 -6.97 11.10 9.11
N ALA A 213 -7.41 12.29 8.72
CA ALA A 213 -8.83 12.59 8.50
C ALA A 213 -9.38 11.83 7.28
N PHE A 214 -8.68 11.92 6.14
CA PHE A 214 -9.08 11.29 4.89
C PHE A 214 -9.06 9.76 5.00
N GLY A 215 -8.14 9.21 5.77
CA GLY A 215 -8.09 7.78 6.08
C GLY A 215 -9.36 7.25 6.75
N LYS A 216 -10.03 8.07 7.55
CA LYS A 216 -11.29 7.71 8.19
C LYS A 216 -12.45 7.60 7.21
N PHE A 217 -12.42 8.31 6.08
CA PHE A 217 -13.41 8.15 5.02
C PHE A 217 -13.35 6.73 4.44
N TRP A 218 -12.15 6.23 4.16
CA TRP A 218 -11.95 4.86 3.67
C TRP A 218 -12.25 3.77 4.70
N ALA A 219 -12.41 4.12 5.99
CA ALA A 219 -12.73 3.19 7.05
C ALA A 219 -14.10 2.51 6.87
N VAL A 220 -14.99 3.07 6.05
CA VAL A 220 -16.27 2.44 5.71
C VAL A 220 -16.10 1.10 4.99
N TYR A 221 -14.91 0.84 4.43
CA TYR A 221 -14.53 -0.42 3.79
C TYR A 221 -13.69 -1.34 4.70
N LEU A 222 -13.66 -1.07 6.01
CA LEU A 222 -13.07 -1.94 7.02
C LEU A 222 -14.18 -2.68 7.79
N PRO A 223 -13.88 -3.84 8.42
CA PRO A 223 -14.89 -4.58 9.15
C PRO A 223 -15.28 -3.85 10.44
N GLU A 224 -16.58 -3.80 10.75
CA GLU A 224 -17.10 -3.13 11.96
C GLU A 224 -16.51 -3.70 13.26
N ASN A 225 -16.28 -5.01 13.29
CA ASN A 225 -15.71 -5.70 14.45
C ASN A 225 -14.20 -5.43 14.66
N LYS A 226 -13.56 -4.67 13.76
CA LYS A 226 -12.11 -4.37 13.76
C LYS A 226 -11.26 -5.61 14.03
N THR A 227 -11.46 -6.65 13.21
CA THR A 227 -10.68 -7.91 13.29
C THR A 227 -9.17 -7.64 13.42
N TYR A 228 -8.69 -6.60 12.73
CA TYR A 228 -7.36 -6.02 12.87
C TYR A 228 -7.47 -4.50 13.03
N GLY A 229 -6.77 -3.91 14.00
CA GLY A 229 -6.71 -2.45 14.20
C GLY A 229 -5.56 -1.81 13.44
N ASN A 230 -4.44 -2.53 13.36
CA ASN A 230 -3.19 -2.11 12.73
C ASN A 230 -2.81 -3.08 11.61
N PHE A 231 -2.01 -2.59 10.66
CA PHE A 231 -1.56 -3.41 9.53
C PHE A 231 -0.61 -4.53 9.97
N SER A 232 0.22 -4.27 10.96
CA SER A 232 1.13 -5.23 11.58
C SER A 232 0.42 -6.32 12.39
N ASP A 233 -0.85 -6.14 12.76
CA ASP A 233 -1.65 -7.16 13.46
C ASP A 233 -1.83 -8.43 12.61
N LEU A 234 -1.72 -8.31 11.29
CA LEU A 234 -1.72 -9.47 10.38
C LEU A 234 -0.62 -10.47 10.75
N THR A 235 0.47 -10.03 11.35
CA THR A 235 1.58 -10.91 11.76
C THR A 235 1.30 -11.70 13.04
N ALA A 236 0.19 -11.41 13.73
CA ALA A 236 -0.20 -12.11 14.95
C ALA A 236 -0.35 -13.62 14.72
N GLN A 237 -0.24 -14.41 15.79
CA GLN A 237 -0.33 -15.85 15.68
C GLN A 237 -1.70 -16.30 15.17
N ASN A 238 -1.69 -17.25 14.24
CA ASN A 238 -2.89 -17.87 13.68
C ASN A 238 -3.82 -16.91 12.91
N THR A 239 -3.31 -15.84 12.31
CA THR A 239 -4.04 -15.14 11.26
C THR A 239 -3.94 -15.92 9.93
N VAL A 240 -4.80 -15.61 8.96
CA VAL A 240 -4.67 -16.20 7.61
C VAL A 240 -3.32 -15.83 6.98
N PHE A 241 -2.86 -14.59 7.19
CA PHE A 241 -1.58 -14.12 6.70
C PHE A 241 -0.39 -14.83 7.37
N SER A 242 -0.37 -14.95 8.71
CA SER A 242 0.74 -15.56 9.45
C SER A 242 0.92 -17.05 9.12
N ARG A 243 -0.15 -17.74 8.70
CA ARG A 243 -0.13 -19.14 8.24
C ARG A 243 0.31 -19.30 6.77
N GLY A 244 0.60 -18.21 6.07
CA GLY A 244 0.94 -18.22 4.64
C GLY A 244 -0.26 -18.52 3.72
N GLU A 245 -1.50 -18.43 4.22
CA GLU A 245 -2.71 -18.73 3.44
C GLU A 245 -3.18 -17.56 2.57
N ALA A 246 -2.73 -16.34 2.86
CA ALA A 246 -2.93 -15.15 2.06
C ALA A 246 -1.61 -14.63 1.44
N PRO A 247 -1.67 -13.90 0.30
CA PRO A 247 -0.52 -13.15 -0.19
C PRO A 247 -0.13 -12.02 0.77
N MET A 248 1.12 -11.55 0.68
CA MET A 248 1.60 -10.38 1.38
C MET A 248 0.93 -9.12 0.83
N PRO A 249 0.15 -8.39 1.64
CA PRO A 249 -0.35 -7.08 1.25
C PRO A 249 0.78 -6.04 1.37
N ILE A 250 0.89 -5.17 0.37
CA ILE A 250 1.89 -4.12 0.33
C ILE A 250 1.21 -2.82 -0.11
N LEU A 251 1.34 -1.77 0.71
CA LEU A 251 0.91 -0.42 0.36
C LEU A 251 2.12 0.39 -0.12
N ALA A 252 2.00 1.11 -1.23
CA ALA A 252 3.07 1.96 -1.73
C ALA A 252 2.76 3.45 -1.51
N LEU A 253 3.80 4.21 -1.15
CA LEU A 253 3.75 5.64 -0.89
C LEU A 253 4.87 6.36 -1.64
N SER A 254 4.64 7.63 -1.95
CA SER A 254 5.65 8.53 -2.51
C SER A 254 6.06 9.57 -1.47
N GLU A 255 7.23 10.18 -1.65
CA GLU A 255 7.76 11.22 -0.78
C GLU A 255 7.93 12.54 -1.51
N VAL A 256 7.69 13.65 -0.81
CA VAL A 256 8.22 14.96 -1.19
C VAL A 256 9.26 15.43 -0.19
N ILE A 257 10.24 16.18 -0.69
CA ILE A 257 11.38 16.65 0.09
C ILE A 257 11.39 18.18 0.05
N PRO A 258 11.19 18.86 1.20
CA PRO A 258 11.29 20.32 1.30
C PRO A 258 12.56 20.88 0.66
N GLY A 259 12.39 21.88 -0.21
CA GLY A 259 13.49 22.54 -0.91
C GLY A 259 14.15 21.72 -2.03
N GLN A 260 13.73 20.48 -2.27
CA GLN A 260 14.27 19.63 -3.34
C GLN A 260 13.21 19.19 -4.35
N SER A 261 12.03 18.78 -3.89
CA SER A 261 10.92 18.41 -4.77
C SER A 261 10.45 19.61 -5.60
N PRO A 262 9.97 19.40 -6.84
CA PRO A 262 9.31 20.45 -7.58
C PRO A 262 8.08 20.95 -6.81
N SER A 263 7.74 22.22 -7.01
CA SER A 263 6.56 22.81 -6.43
C SER A 263 5.83 23.71 -7.42
N ILE A 264 4.51 23.81 -7.26
CA ILE A 264 3.65 24.77 -7.96
C ILE A 264 2.96 25.58 -6.88
N GLN A 265 3.24 26.88 -6.81
CA GLN A 265 2.76 27.76 -5.72
C GLN A 265 3.03 27.19 -4.31
N ASN A 266 4.23 26.63 -4.11
CA ASN A 266 4.69 25.94 -2.89
C ASN A 266 4.02 24.59 -2.58
N ILE A 267 3.02 24.17 -3.36
CA ILE A 267 2.52 22.80 -3.26
C ILE A 267 3.59 21.89 -3.88
N MET A 268 4.33 21.18 -3.02
CA MET A 268 5.31 20.20 -3.46
C MET A 268 4.61 18.97 -4.00
N TRP A 269 5.11 18.43 -5.10
CA TRP A 269 4.63 17.18 -5.68
C TRP A 269 5.82 16.34 -6.17
N PRO A 270 5.74 15.00 -6.21
CA PRO A 270 6.87 14.12 -6.56
C PRO A 270 7.14 14.02 -8.09
N GLY A 271 7.09 15.16 -8.79
CA GLY A 271 7.21 15.29 -10.24
C GLY A 271 8.62 15.40 -10.81
N ARG A 272 8.77 15.37 -12.16
CA ARG A 272 10.08 15.36 -12.90
C ARG A 272 11.06 16.51 -12.54
N ASN A 273 12.25 16.13 -12.07
CA ASN A 273 13.40 16.85 -11.50
C ASN A 273 14.52 15.82 -11.11
N ALA A 274 15.54 16.22 -10.34
CA ALA A 274 16.64 15.32 -9.95
C ALA A 274 16.31 14.27 -8.87
N THR A 275 15.21 14.42 -8.15
CA THR A 275 14.80 13.62 -6.98
C THR A 275 13.55 12.77 -7.23
N ASN A 276 13.20 12.47 -8.49
CA ASN A 276 12.06 11.60 -8.82
C ASN A 276 12.40 10.49 -9.84
N GLY A 277 11.36 9.82 -10.37
CA GLY A 277 11.51 8.64 -11.22
C GLY A 277 12.10 7.51 -10.41
N PHE A 278 13.21 6.94 -10.87
CA PHE A 278 13.96 5.97 -10.07
C PHE A 278 14.58 6.60 -8.80
N ASN A 279 14.94 7.88 -8.84
CA ASN A 279 15.50 8.60 -7.70
C ASN A 279 14.42 9.13 -6.74
N LEU A 280 13.13 8.91 -7.02
CA LEU A 280 12.08 9.12 -6.01
C LEU A 280 12.18 8.01 -4.97
N THR A 281 12.17 8.37 -3.69
CA THR A 281 11.99 7.37 -2.63
C THR A 281 10.55 6.83 -2.72
N SER A 282 10.41 5.61 -3.21
CA SER A 282 9.15 4.86 -3.18
C SER A 282 9.16 3.98 -1.95
N TYR A 283 8.28 4.29 -1.02
CA TYR A 283 8.13 3.54 0.23
C TYR A 283 7.15 2.39 0.01
N GLU A 284 7.40 1.29 0.71
CA GLU A 284 6.45 0.22 0.89
C GLU A 284 6.15 0.03 2.38
N VAL A 285 4.89 -0.25 2.66
CA VAL A 285 4.40 -0.69 3.97
C VAL A 285 3.97 -2.14 3.81
N THR A 286 4.64 -3.04 4.51
CA THR A 286 4.24 -4.44 4.66
C THR A 286 3.83 -4.69 6.11
N PRO A 287 3.14 -5.81 6.43
CA PRO A 287 2.87 -6.17 7.82
C PRO A 287 4.13 -6.32 8.68
N PHE A 288 5.27 -6.64 8.04
CA PHE A 288 6.54 -6.81 8.74
C PHE A 288 7.31 -5.49 8.85
N GLU A 289 7.46 -4.76 7.76
CA GLU A 289 8.39 -3.64 7.66
C GLU A 289 7.91 -2.48 6.78
N PHE A 290 8.33 -1.28 7.16
CA PHE A 290 8.15 0.00 6.48
C PHE A 290 9.51 0.51 6.01
N GLY A 291 9.59 0.94 4.75
CA GLY A 291 10.84 1.49 4.22
C GLY A 291 10.88 1.52 2.71
N SER A 292 12.09 1.58 2.15
CA SER A 292 12.28 1.59 0.70
C SER A 292 13.42 0.69 0.27
N TRP A 293 13.26 0.12 -0.93
CA TRP A 293 14.31 -0.59 -1.63
C TRP A 293 15.26 0.42 -2.31
N ARG A 294 16.03 -0.06 -3.30
CA ARG A 294 16.95 0.75 -4.10
C ARG A 294 16.22 1.82 -4.92
N GLY A 295 16.90 2.95 -5.09
CA GLY A 295 16.30 4.22 -5.54
C GLY A 295 16.08 5.15 -4.35
N GLY A 296 15.92 6.44 -4.61
CA GLY A 296 15.70 7.44 -3.55
C GLY A 296 16.82 7.53 -2.50
N ARG A 297 16.47 8.16 -1.37
CA ARG A 297 17.43 8.57 -0.32
C ARG A 297 17.47 7.69 0.94
N VAL A 298 16.56 6.73 1.10
CA VAL A 298 16.43 5.90 2.33
C VAL A 298 17.11 4.53 2.20
N GLN A 299 16.62 3.64 1.32
CA GLN A 299 17.19 2.29 1.08
C GLN A 299 17.36 1.45 2.36
N ALA A 300 16.38 1.52 3.25
CA ALA A 300 16.40 0.89 4.57
C ALA A 300 14.96 0.60 5.03
N PHE A 301 14.83 -0.31 6.00
CA PHE A 301 13.55 -0.78 6.52
C PHE A 301 13.54 -0.80 8.05
N MET A 302 12.42 -0.39 8.64
CA MET A 302 12.12 -0.57 10.06
C MET A 302 10.95 -1.54 10.23
N PRO A 303 10.81 -2.24 11.37
CA PRO A 303 9.61 -3.02 11.65
C PRO A 303 8.34 -2.15 11.73
N THR A 304 7.30 -2.49 10.95
CA THR A 304 6.04 -1.70 10.85
C THR A 304 5.34 -1.56 12.19
N MET A 305 5.36 -2.61 13.02
CA MET A 305 4.75 -2.62 14.35
C MET A 305 5.27 -1.49 15.25
N TYR A 306 6.50 -1.02 15.03
CA TYR A 306 7.14 0.03 15.83
C TYR A 306 7.24 1.38 15.10
N LEU A 307 6.55 1.53 13.97
CA LEU A 307 6.52 2.77 13.21
C LEU A 307 6.06 3.94 14.09
N GLY A 308 6.64 5.13 13.89
CA GLY A 308 6.43 6.30 14.75
C GLY A 308 7.39 6.41 15.94
N THR A 309 8.14 5.34 16.27
CA THR A 309 9.20 5.40 17.29
C THR A 309 10.30 6.38 16.88
N SER A 310 10.79 7.19 17.82
CA SER A 310 11.98 8.02 17.59
C SER A 310 13.23 7.16 17.45
N MET A 311 13.88 7.22 16.29
CA MET A 311 15.08 6.44 15.97
C MET A 311 16.22 7.37 15.59
N SER A 312 17.46 6.97 15.87
CA SER A 312 18.65 7.67 15.37
C SER A 312 19.78 6.67 15.15
N ASN A 313 20.52 6.82 14.05
CA ASN A 313 21.57 5.88 13.64
C ASN A 313 21.08 4.42 13.62
N GLY A 314 19.79 4.22 13.28
CA GLY A 314 19.17 2.91 13.13
C GLY A 314 18.77 2.22 14.43
N THR A 315 18.82 2.91 15.58
CA THR A 315 18.39 2.37 16.89
C THR A 315 17.40 3.31 17.56
N ALA A 316 16.54 2.79 18.44
CA ALA A 316 15.61 3.61 19.21
C ALA A 316 16.36 4.61 20.08
N GLN A 317 15.95 5.88 20.06
CA GLN A 317 16.55 6.92 20.91
C GLN A 317 16.22 6.68 22.39
N ASN A 318 15.02 6.14 22.67
CA ASN A 318 14.61 5.70 24.00
C ASN A 318 13.99 4.29 23.92
N SER A 319 14.65 3.31 24.52
CA SER A 319 14.21 1.91 24.50
C SER A 319 12.92 1.63 25.29
N SER A 320 12.43 2.59 26.07
CA SER A 320 11.20 2.46 26.85
C SER A 320 9.99 3.19 26.23
N GLU A 321 10.18 3.83 25.07
CA GLU A 321 9.17 4.66 24.40
C GLU A 321 8.99 4.25 22.93
N CYS A 322 8.93 2.94 22.67
CA CYS A 322 8.53 2.45 21.36
C CYS A 322 7.04 2.70 21.12
N VAL A 323 6.72 3.25 19.96
CA VAL A 323 5.35 3.51 19.52
C VAL A 323 4.80 2.24 18.88
N MET A 324 3.58 1.84 19.25
CA MET A 324 2.82 0.77 18.60
C MET A 324 1.47 1.30 18.13
N GLY A 325 1.01 0.84 16.97
CA GLY A 325 -0.27 1.26 16.40
C GLY A 325 -0.22 2.60 15.64
N PHE A 326 0.96 3.08 15.26
CA PHE A 326 1.05 4.16 14.26
C PHE A 326 0.59 3.69 12.87
N ASP A 327 0.72 2.40 12.59
CA ASP A 327 0.34 1.71 11.36
C ASP A 327 -1.14 1.30 11.32
N LYS A 328 -2.01 2.10 11.94
CA LYS A 328 -3.47 1.90 11.86
C LYS A 328 -3.91 1.84 10.41
N TYR A 329 -4.83 0.92 10.11
CA TYR A 329 -5.36 0.75 8.75
C TYR A 329 -5.86 2.07 8.18
N THR A 330 -6.62 2.84 8.97
CA THR A 330 -7.17 4.13 8.53
C THR A 330 -6.08 5.13 8.17
N PHE A 331 -5.05 5.29 8.99
CA PHE A 331 -3.93 6.18 8.68
C PHE A 331 -3.18 5.74 7.41
N LEU A 332 -2.96 4.44 7.22
CA LEU A 332 -2.31 3.92 6.00
C LEU A 332 -3.20 4.05 4.76
N GLN A 333 -4.52 3.83 4.88
CA GLN A 333 -5.50 4.07 3.82
C GLN A 333 -5.49 5.54 3.40
N GLY A 334 -5.46 6.46 4.36
CA GLY A 334 -5.35 7.89 4.12
C GLY A 334 -4.04 8.24 3.44
N SER A 335 -2.91 7.79 4.00
CA SER A 335 -1.57 8.06 3.46
C SER A 335 -1.40 7.60 2.01
N THR A 336 -1.89 6.40 1.69
CA THR A 336 -1.74 5.86 0.33
C THR A 336 -2.68 6.50 -0.68
N ALA A 337 -3.76 7.15 -0.24
CA ALA A 337 -4.71 7.87 -1.08
C ALA A 337 -4.62 9.40 -0.97
N ASP A 338 -3.64 9.91 -0.21
CA ASP A 338 -3.41 11.34 0.02
C ASP A 338 -2.84 12.00 -1.23
N ALA A 339 -3.72 12.38 -2.16
CA ALA A 339 -3.37 13.05 -3.41
C ALA A 339 -3.89 14.50 -3.45
N PHE A 340 -4.06 15.13 -2.28
CA PHE A 340 -4.61 16.48 -2.15
C PHE A 340 -3.75 17.51 -2.86
N ASP A 341 -2.42 17.35 -2.83
CA ASP A 341 -1.50 18.19 -3.58
C ASP A 341 -1.77 18.11 -5.09
N ALA A 342 -1.97 16.91 -5.65
CA ALA A 342 -2.35 16.77 -7.05
C ALA A 342 -3.72 17.39 -7.37
N TRP A 343 -4.73 17.16 -6.53
CA TRP A 343 -6.08 17.70 -6.74
C TRP A 343 -6.09 19.22 -6.68
N PHE A 344 -5.37 19.83 -5.74
CA PHE A 344 -5.26 21.28 -5.65
C PHE A 344 -4.45 21.86 -6.79
N ILE A 345 -3.34 21.23 -7.20
CA ILE A 345 -2.58 21.73 -8.35
C ILE A 345 -3.42 21.69 -9.64
N ASP A 346 -4.20 20.62 -9.85
CA ASP A 346 -5.09 20.46 -11.00
C ASP A 346 -6.25 21.49 -10.95
N ASP A 347 -6.98 21.55 -9.83
CA ASP A 347 -8.16 22.41 -9.67
C ASP A 347 -7.85 23.91 -9.60
N TRP A 348 -6.72 24.30 -9.00
CA TRP A 348 -6.37 25.71 -8.77
C TRP A 348 -5.55 26.31 -9.91
N TYR A 349 -4.71 25.50 -10.57
CA TYR A 349 -3.75 25.99 -11.56
C TYR A 349 -3.89 25.34 -12.94
N GLY A 350 -4.80 24.38 -13.10
CA GLY A 350 -4.96 23.63 -14.35
C GLY A 350 -3.71 22.84 -14.70
N VAL A 351 -2.92 22.43 -13.70
CA VAL A 351 -1.70 21.65 -13.89
C VAL A 351 -1.92 20.20 -13.44
N PRO A 352 -2.12 19.28 -14.38
CA PRO A 352 -2.31 17.88 -14.07
C PRO A 352 -0.98 17.22 -13.70
N THR A 353 -0.86 16.75 -12.47
CA THR A 353 0.37 16.12 -11.95
C THR A 353 0.38 14.60 -12.05
N PHE A 354 -0.80 13.97 -12.23
CA PHE A 354 -0.89 12.56 -12.60
C PHE A 354 -0.34 12.30 -14.01
N ALA A 355 0.08 11.06 -14.28
CA ALA A 355 0.88 10.70 -15.46
C ALA A 355 0.40 11.29 -16.80
N LYS A 356 -0.92 11.46 -17.03
CA LYS A 356 -1.50 12.45 -18.00
C LYS A 356 -2.96 12.82 -17.67
N ARG A 357 -3.21 14.07 -17.28
CA ARG A 357 -4.40 14.86 -17.70
C ARG A 357 -3.85 16.11 -18.44
N GLU A 358 -4.62 16.86 -19.23
CA GLU A 358 -4.34 18.22 -19.81
C GLU A 358 -5.69 18.69 -20.43
N LEU A 359 -6.15 19.95 -20.49
CA LEU A 359 -5.71 21.33 -20.14
C LEU A 359 -6.93 22.30 -20.25
N GLU A 360 -6.92 23.47 -19.59
CA GLU A 360 -7.08 24.81 -20.23
C GLU A 360 -6.75 26.01 -19.29
N SER A 361 -5.91 26.92 -19.79
CA SER A 361 -5.45 28.21 -19.23
C SER A 361 -4.54 28.18 -17.99
N ARG A 362 -3.42 28.91 -18.08
CA ARG A 362 -2.35 28.94 -17.07
C ARG A 362 -2.42 30.24 -16.27
N GLN A 363 -2.35 30.14 -14.95
CA GLN A 363 -2.02 31.28 -14.08
C GLN A 363 -0.67 31.04 -13.41
N THR A 364 0.20 32.04 -13.49
CA THR A 364 1.43 32.13 -12.70
C THR A 364 1.23 33.18 -11.62
N ALA A 365 1.35 32.79 -10.36
CA ALA A 365 1.58 33.72 -9.27
C ALA A 365 2.85 33.34 -8.52
N SER A 366 3.31 34.19 -7.61
CA SER A 366 4.44 33.91 -6.73
C SER A 366 4.06 34.47 -5.37
N ASN A 367 4.04 33.63 -4.35
CA ASN A 367 4.10 34.01 -2.95
C ASN A 367 4.62 32.82 -2.14
N ASN A 368 5.12 33.04 -0.93
CA ASN A 368 5.89 32.07 -0.16
C ASN A 368 5.06 31.17 0.79
N ASN A 369 3.72 31.26 0.76
CA ASN A 369 2.80 30.35 1.48
C ASN A 369 1.74 29.81 0.50
N ILE A 370 1.31 28.55 0.66
CA ILE A 370 0.14 28.02 -0.05
C ILE A 370 -1.05 28.91 0.32
N THR A 371 -1.56 29.65 -0.66
CA THR A 371 -2.70 30.54 -0.47
C THR A 371 -3.88 29.94 -1.21
N VAL A 372 -4.94 29.60 -0.48
CA VAL A 372 -6.18 29.09 -1.07
C VAL A 372 -6.73 30.17 -2.02
N PRO A 373 -6.98 29.87 -3.30
CA PRO A 373 -7.53 30.85 -4.23
C PRO A 373 -8.93 31.33 -3.78
N PRO A 374 -9.27 32.62 -3.97
CA PRO A 374 -10.59 33.12 -3.63
C PRO A 374 -11.71 32.34 -4.34
N GLY A 375 -12.73 31.93 -3.59
CA GLY A 375 -13.87 31.15 -4.07
C GLY A 375 -13.67 29.63 -4.00
N LYS A 376 -12.53 29.14 -3.50
CA LYS A 376 -12.26 27.71 -3.26
C LYS A 376 -12.50 27.29 -1.80
N GLU A 377 -12.80 28.23 -0.91
CA GLU A 377 -12.91 27.99 0.53
C GLU A 377 -14.09 27.08 0.92
N GLY A 378 -15.09 26.93 0.04
CA GLY A 378 -16.24 26.02 0.23
C GLY A 378 -16.12 24.67 -0.47
N ASN A 379 -14.95 24.33 -1.02
CA ASN A 379 -14.68 22.98 -1.53
C ASN A 379 -14.35 22.05 -0.34
N GLY A 380 -14.99 20.89 -0.26
CA GLY A 380 -14.84 19.98 0.88
C GLY A 380 -13.42 19.43 1.08
N GLU A 381 -12.63 19.27 0.02
CA GLU A 381 -11.22 18.86 0.11
C GLU A 381 -10.38 19.99 0.75
N VAL A 382 -10.65 21.24 0.36
CA VAL A 382 -10.01 22.43 0.95
C VAL A 382 -10.42 22.62 2.41
N GLU A 383 -11.72 22.49 2.71
CA GLU A 383 -12.25 22.56 4.07
C GLU A 383 -11.62 21.51 4.98
N LEU A 384 -11.42 20.28 4.48
CA LEU A 384 -10.78 19.22 5.28
C LEU A 384 -9.37 19.63 5.71
N VAL A 385 -8.54 20.14 4.79
CA VAL A 385 -7.18 20.58 5.10
C VAL A 385 -7.18 21.81 6.02
N ILE A 386 -8.05 22.79 5.77
CA ILE A 386 -8.20 23.97 6.64
C ILE A 386 -8.61 23.54 8.05
N ASN A 387 -9.59 22.64 8.19
CA ASN A 387 -10.07 22.16 9.47
C ASN A 387 -8.97 21.37 10.20
N THR A 388 -8.22 20.52 9.50
CA THR A 388 -7.03 19.87 10.09
C THR A 388 -6.03 20.90 10.59
N ALA A 389 -5.65 21.87 9.76
CA ALA A 389 -4.69 22.91 10.13
C ALA A 389 -5.15 23.71 11.37
N GLN A 390 -6.41 24.13 11.39
CA GLN A 390 -6.98 24.93 12.48
C GLN A 390 -7.11 24.14 13.79
N ASN A 391 -7.63 22.90 13.75
CA ASN A 391 -7.83 22.08 14.94
C ASN A 391 -6.51 21.71 15.62
N PHE A 392 -5.42 21.57 14.86
CA PHE A 392 -4.11 21.16 15.37
C PHE A 392 -3.04 22.25 15.38
N ASN A 393 -3.45 23.51 15.18
CA ASN A 393 -2.56 24.67 15.18
C ASN A 393 -1.35 24.52 14.23
N GLN A 394 -1.63 23.99 13.04
CA GLN A 394 -0.67 23.81 11.95
C GLN A 394 -0.92 24.84 10.85
N SER A 395 0.04 25.04 9.96
CA SER A 395 -0.25 25.74 8.70
C SER A 395 -0.94 24.79 7.71
N PHE A 396 -1.63 25.33 6.71
CA PHE A 396 -2.12 24.53 5.58
C PHE A 396 -0.99 23.72 4.94
N ASN A 397 0.22 24.29 4.93
CA ASN A 397 1.43 23.65 4.41
C ASN A 397 2.12 22.71 5.39
N ASP A 398 1.62 22.48 6.59
CA ASP A 398 2.12 21.37 7.43
C ASP A 398 1.09 20.23 7.45
N SER A 399 -0.19 20.53 7.23
CA SER A 399 -1.27 19.56 7.30
C SER A 399 -1.52 18.74 6.03
N LEU A 400 -0.98 19.13 4.85
CA LEU A 400 -1.33 18.54 3.55
C LEU A 400 -0.71 17.16 3.29
N TRP A 401 0.33 16.75 4.03
CA TRP A 401 1.09 15.54 3.76
C TRP A 401 0.92 14.55 4.90
N ALA A 402 0.78 13.27 4.57
CA ALA A 402 0.91 12.21 5.53
C ALA A 402 2.29 12.28 6.22
N THR A 403 2.29 12.69 7.49
CA THR A 403 3.53 12.99 8.22
C THR A 403 3.94 11.82 9.10
N TYR A 404 5.13 11.28 8.86
CA TYR A 404 5.68 10.12 9.56
C TYR A 404 6.92 10.55 10.35
N PRO A 405 7.02 10.28 11.68
CA PRO A 405 8.28 10.41 12.39
C PRO A 405 9.36 9.61 11.67
N ASN A 406 10.52 10.22 11.39
CA ASN A 406 11.53 9.61 10.54
C ASN A 406 12.30 8.52 11.28
N PRO A 407 12.12 7.23 10.94
CA PRO A 407 12.88 6.17 11.60
C PRO A 407 14.31 6.05 11.06
N PHE A 408 14.63 6.76 9.97
CA PHE A 408 15.92 6.71 9.28
C PHE A 408 16.85 7.86 9.67
N GLU A 409 16.52 8.61 10.72
CA GLU A 409 17.30 9.76 11.17
C GLU A 409 18.78 9.40 11.34
N ASN A 410 19.66 10.23 10.78
CA ASN A 410 21.12 10.07 10.82
C ASN A 410 21.67 8.75 10.22
N MET A 411 20.86 7.93 9.52
CA MET A 411 21.34 6.72 8.84
C MET A 411 22.31 7.01 7.70
N ASN A 412 22.14 8.17 7.04
CA ASN A 412 22.97 8.62 5.93
C ASN A 412 22.92 10.17 5.84
N PRO A 413 23.79 10.81 5.03
CA PRO A 413 23.82 12.28 4.93
C PRO A 413 22.49 12.92 4.50
N ALA A 414 21.68 12.23 3.70
CA ALA A 414 20.38 12.74 3.25
C ALA A 414 19.28 12.63 4.33
N MET A 415 19.56 12.00 5.47
CA MET A 415 18.67 11.87 6.63
C MET A 415 19.12 12.68 7.85
N GLN A 416 20.12 13.55 7.70
CA GLN A 416 20.53 14.46 8.77
C GLN A 416 19.56 15.64 8.86
N ASN A 417 19.12 15.98 10.08
CA ASN A 417 18.15 17.05 10.36
C ASN A 417 16.81 16.87 9.63
N VAL A 418 16.38 15.61 9.47
CA VAL A 418 15.08 15.26 8.88
C VAL A 418 14.28 14.58 9.98
N ASP A 419 13.42 15.34 10.65
CA ASP A 419 12.63 14.84 11.79
C ASP A 419 11.44 14.00 11.32
N ASN A 420 10.83 14.39 10.20
CA ASN A 420 9.67 13.74 9.63
C ASN A 420 9.85 13.45 8.13
N LEU A 421 9.20 12.39 7.66
CA LEU A 421 8.99 12.10 6.25
C LEU A 421 7.62 12.65 5.85
N LEU A 422 7.56 13.33 4.70
CA LEU A 422 6.32 13.86 4.12
C LEU A 422 5.91 12.94 2.97
N LEU A 423 4.95 12.07 3.27
CA LEU A 423 4.49 11.03 2.36
C LEU A 423 3.12 11.36 1.79
N LEU A 424 2.81 10.74 0.66
CA LEU A 424 1.58 10.97 -0.08
C LEU A 424 1.28 9.77 -1.01
N ASP A 425 0.22 9.89 -1.80
CA ASP A 425 -0.24 8.87 -2.73
C ASP A 425 0.89 8.38 -3.67
N GLY A 426 1.11 7.06 -3.67
CA GLY A 426 2.14 6.41 -4.49
C GLY A 426 2.01 6.67 -6.00
N SER A 427 0.79 6.91 -6.51
CA SER A 427 0.52 7.14 -7.93
C SER A 427 1.14 8.42 -8.46
N MET A 428 1.47 9.35 -7.56
CA MET A 428 1.95 10.67 -7.91
C MET A 428 3.39 10.70 -8.44
N ALA A 429 4.13 9.61 -8.28
CA ALA A 429 5.44 9.43 -8.87
C ALA A 429 5.45 9.36 -10.42
N GLY A 430 4.28 9.41 -11.05
CA GLY A 430 4.10 9.08 -12.47
C GLY A 430 4.04 7.58 -12.74
N GLU A 431 3.98 6.76 -11.68
CA GLU A 431 3.86 5.31 -11.71
C GLU A 431 2.60 4.89 -10.94
N THR A 432 1.44 4.92 -11.59
CA THR A 432 0.15 4.57 -10.95
C THR A 432 0.02 3.07 -10.64
N ASN A 433 0.94 2.23 -11.13
CA ASN A 433 1.00 0.81 -10.82
C ASN A 433 2.14 0.57 -9.79
N PRO A 434 1.85 0.06 -8.58
CA PRO A 434 2.87 -0.22 -7.56
C PRO A 434 3.67 -1.49 -7.89
N ILE A 435 4.42 -1.46 -9.00
CA ILE A 435 5.18 -2.60 -9.53
C ILE A 435 6.54 -2.73 -8.85
N ARG A 436 7.15 -1.62 -8.44
CA ARG A 436 8.51 -1.60 -7.86
C ARG A 436 8.70 -2.60 -6.71
N PRO A 437 7.78 -2.70 -5.72
CA PRO A 437 7.85 -3.75 -4.71
C PRO A 437 7.92 -5.18 -5.27
N LEU A 438 7.29 -5.46 -6.41
CA LEU A 438 7.22 -6.81 -6.99
C LEU A 438 8.48 -7.17 -7.79
N ILE A 439 9.14 -6.19 -8.40
CA ILE A 439 10.22 -6.44 -9.37
C ILE A 439 11.62 -6.31 -8.74
N ILE A 440 11.72 -6.01 -7.45
CA ILE A 440 13.00 -6.06 -6.75
C ILE A 440 13.58 -7.50 -6.76
N PRO A 441 14.83 -7.68 -7.20
CA PRO A 441 15.45 -9.00 -7.32
C PRO A 441 15.39 -9.88 -6.08
N GLU A 442 15.38 -9.30 -4.87
CA GLU A 442 15.29 -10.03 -3.60
C GLU A 442 14.00 -10.85 -3.48
N ARG A 443 12.89 -10.40 -4.08
CA ARG A 443 11.62 -11.13 -4.04
C ARG A 443 11.51 -12.22 -5.09
N GLN A 444 12.35 -12.21 -6.12
CA GLN A 444 12.39 -13.24 -7.18
C GLN A 444 10.98 -13.54 -7.73
N VAL A 445 10.22 -12.50 -8.08
CA VAL A 445 8.90 -12.65 -8.68
C VAL A 445 9.06 -13.13 -10.12
N ASP A 446 8.32 -14.17 -10.49
CA ASP A 446 8.36 -14.79 -11.83
C ASP A 446 7.26 -14.22 -12.75
N LEU A 447 6.11 -13.84 -12.17
CA LEU A 447 4.97 -13.25 -12.89
C LEU A 447 4.40 -12.08 -12.10
N VAL A 448 4.26 -10.93 -12.77
CA VAL A 448 3.54 -9.76 -12.28
C VAL A 448 2.26 -9.61 -13.08
N ILE A 449 1.11 -9.70 -12.40
CA ILE A 449 -0.18 -9.32 -12.95
C ILE A 449 -0.41 -7.86 -12.60
N VAL A 450 -0.65 -7.01 -13.59
CA VAL A 450 -0.85 -5.56 -13.41
C VAL A 450 -2.28 -5.23 -13.80
N TYR A 451 -3.12 -4.94 -12.82
CA TYR A 451 -4.43 -4.34 -13.06
C TYR A 451 -4.32 -2.83 -13.01
N GLU A 452 -4.62 -2.18 -14.14
CA GLU A 452 -4.57 -0.73 -14.26
C GLU A 452 -5.96 -0.16 -14.54
N ALA A 453 -6.41 0.77 -13.70
CA ALA A 453 -7.65 1.53 -13.85
C ALA A 453 -7.39 3.03 -13.75
N SER A 454 -6.30 3.48 -14.37
CA SER A 454 -5.94 4.89 -14.54
C SER A 454 -6.85 5.60 -15.56
N SER A 455 -6.78 6.93 -15.59
CA SER A 455 -7.55 7.79 -16.50
C SER A 455 -6.63 8.60 -17.42
N ASP A 456 -5.82 7.92 -18.23
CA ASP A 456 -4.73 8.55 -18.98
C ASP A 456 -5.12 9.09 -20.38
N SER A 457 -6.23 8.62 -20.95
CA SER A 457 -6.68 9.00 -22.31
C SER A 457 -7.49 10.30 -22.32
N LEU A 458 -7.07 11.27 -23.15
CA LEU A 458 -7.74 12.55 -23.34
C LEU A 458 -9.20 12.41 -23.81
N MET A 459 -9.44 11.45 -24.71
CA MET A 459 -10.79 11.10 -25.13
C MET A 459 -11.23 9.93 -24.25
N TYR A 460 -12.16 10.19 -23.33
CA TYR A 460 -12.90 9.21 -22.53
C TYR A 460 -12.23 8.62 -21.28
N ASN A 461 -11.08 9.14 -20.81
CA ASN A 461 -10.48 8.78 -19.51
C ASN A 461 -10.18 7.27 -19.34
N TRP A 462 -9.87 6.57 -20.44
CA TRP A 462 -9.41 5.17 -20.41
C TRP A 462 -7.90 5.06 -20.22
N VAL A 463 -7.46 3.86 -19.86
CA VAL A 463 -6.05 3.49 -19.78
C VAL A 463 -5.40 3.58 -21.17
N ASN A 464 -4.21 4.17 -21.24
CA ASN A 464 -3.43 4.25 -22.49
C ASN A 464 -2.04 3.60 -22.39
N GLY A 465 -1.67 3.08 -21.22
CA GLY A 465 -0.39 2.42 -20.97
C GLY A 465 0.75 3.36 -20.54
N THR A 466 0.49 4.66 -20.36
CA THR A 466 1.54 5.62 -19.92
C THR A 466 2.18 5.18 -18.60
N ASN A 467 1.39 4.72 -17.62
CA ASN A 467 1.93 4.30 -16.33
C ASN A 467 2.80 3.04 -16.44
N LEU A 468 2.40 2.05 -17.23
CA LEU A 468 3.21 0.85 -17.46
C LEU A 468 4.55 1.19 -18.14
N VAL A 469 4.53 2.11 -19.12
CA VAL A 469 5.74 2.60 -19.79
C VAL A 469 6.64 3.36 -18.80
N ASN A 470 6.07 4.20 -17.95
CA ASN A 470 6.83 4.93 -16.92
C ASN A 470 7.50 3.95 -15.94
N SER A 471 6.79 2.92 -15.48
CA SER A 471 7.38 1.90 -14.60
C SER A 471 8.51 1.11 -15.29
N ALA A 472 8.37 0.78 -16.58
CA ALA A 472 9.44 0.14 -17.34
C ALA A 472 10.69 1.05 -17.47
N GLN A 473 10.49 2.35 -17.70
CA GLN A 473 11.58 3.33 -17.77
C GLN A 473 12.26 3.51 -16.41
N SER A 474 11.48 3.58 -15.33
CA SER A 474 11.97 3.70 -13.96
C SER A 474 12.79 2.48 -13.55
N ALA A 475 12.30 1.27 -13.85
CA ALA A 475 13.04 0.03 -13.64
C ALA A 475 14.37 0.01 -14.42
N ALA A 476 14.35 0.43 -15.69
CA ALA A 476 15.56 0.51 -16.51
C ALA A 476 16.59 1.51 -15.96
N GLN A 477 16.16 2.68 -15.50
CA GLN A 477 17.03 3.67 -14.84
C GLN A 477 17.67 3.10 -13.56
N GLY A 478 16.92 2.26 -12.84
CA GLY A 478 17.37 1.59 -11.64
C GLY A 478 18.17 0.31 -11.83
N ASN A 479 18.41 -0.09 -13.08
CA ASN A 479 18.97 -1.39 -13.42
C ASN A 479 18.20 -2.56 -12.75
N ILE A 480 16.87 -2.42 -12.65
CA ILE A 480 15.95 -3.44 -12.15
C ILE A 480 15.42 -4.23 -13.36
N PRO A 481 15.54 -5.57 -13.39
CA PRO A 481 15.02 -6.39 -14.47
C PRO A 481 13.51 -6.20 -14.66
N PHE A 482 13.11 -5.77 -15.86
CA PHE A 482 11.72 -5.64 -16.25
C PHE A 482 11.57 -5.91 -17.75
N PRO A 483 10.46 -6.51 -18.22
CA PRO A 483 10.27 -6.75 -19.65
C PRO A 483 10.30 -5.49 -20.49
N LYS A 484 10.64 -5.66 -21.77
CA LYS A 484 10.48 -4.58 -22.74
C LYS A 484 9.01 -4.27 -22.95
N VAL A 485 8.62 -3.03 -22.64
CA VAL A 485 7.29 -2.48 -22.91
C VAL A 485 7.38 -1.52 -24.11
N PRO A 486 6.56 -1.69 -25.16
CA PRO A 486 6.48 -0.75 -26.28
C PRO A 486 6.05 0.65 -25.83
N ASP A 487 6.31 1.66 -26.66
CA ASP A 487 5.82 3.01 -26.40
C ASP A 487 4.28 3.08 -26.44
N VAL A 488 3.73 4.15 -25.86
CA VAL A 488 2.28 4.38 -25.73
C VAL A 488 1.55 4.32 -27.08
N ASN A 489 2.10 4.89 -28.15
CA ASN A 489 1.44 4.89 -29.45
C ASN A 489 1.32 3.47 -29.99
N THR A 490 2.37 2.68 -29.81
CA THR A 490 2.41 1.27 -30.19
C THR A 490 1.41 0.45 -29.36
N LEU A 491 1.34 0.65 -28.03
CA LEU A 491 0.37 -0.02 -27.16
C LEU A 491 -1.08 0.23 -27.61
N ILE A 492 -1.42 1.48 -27.93
CA ILE A 492 -2.74 1.87 -28.41
C ILE A 492 -3.03 1.26 -29.80
N THR A 493 -2.10 1.43 -30.75
CA THR A 493 -2.29 1.02 -32.15
C THR A 493 -2.41 -0.50 -32.28
N MET A 494 -1.72 -1.26 -31.43
CA MET A 494 -1.79 -2.72 -31.39
C MET A 494 -2.89 -3.26 -30.47
N ASN A 495 -3.79 -2.39 -29.98
CA ASN A 495 -4.92 -2.76 -29.14
C ASN A 495 -4.53 -3.40 -27.79
N MET A 496 -3.30 -3.19 -27.32
CA MET A 496 -2.76 -3.77 -26.07
C MET A 496 -3.33 -3.12 -24.82
N THR A 497 -3.94 -1.94 -24.94
CA THR A 497 -4.64 -1.24 -23.85
C THR A 497 -6.12 -1.62 -23.74
N ARG A 498 -6.60 -2.54 -24.60
CA ARG A 498 -8.00 -2.97 -24.62
C ARG A 498 -8.22 -4.45 -24.39
N GLN A 499 -7.15 -5.21 -24.14
CA GLN A 499 -7.20 -6.64 -23.89
C GLN A 499 -6.05 -7.08 -22.97
N PRO A 500 -6.20 -8.20 -22.24
CA PRO A 500 -5.09 -8.82 -21.51
C PRO A 500 -3.88 -9.04 -22.42
N THR A 501 -2.72 -8.54 -22.01
CA THR A 501 -1.50 -8.59 -22.83
C THR A 501 -0.31 -9.08 -22.01
N PHE A 502 0.45 -10.05 -22.55
CA PHE A 502 1.69 -10.53 -21.93
C PHE A 502 2.93 -9.81 -22.49
N PHE A 503 3.87 -9.44 -21.62
CA PHE A 503 5.20 -8.92 -21.95
C PHE A 503 6.28 -9.79 -21.31
N GLY A 504 7.40 -9.99 -22.02
CA GLY A 504 8.56 -10.73 -21.52
C GLY A 504 8.71 -12.18 -22.02
N CYS A 505 7.76 -12.71 -22.80
CA CYS A 505 7.79 -14.11 -23.26
C CYS A 505 9.04 -14.51 -24.07
N ASN A 506 9.68 -13.54 -24.74
CA ASN A 506 10.86 -13.73 -25.58
C ASN A 506 12.11 -13.02 -25.03
N ASP A 507 12.03 -12.48 -23.81
CA ASP A 507 13.18 -11.80 -23.22
C ASP A 507 14.24 -12.83 -22.81
N THR A 508 15.47 -12.60 -23.26
CA THR A 508 16.61 -13.47 -22.94
C THR A 508 17.21 -13.16 -21.56
N ALA A 509 16.84 -12.02 -20.99
CA ALA A 509 17.24 -11.62 -19.64
C ALA A 509 16.27 -12.21 -18.61
N PRO A 510 16.72 -12.48 -17.37
CA PRO A 510 15.87 -13.00 -16.31
C PRO A 510 14.95 -11.90 -15.75
N THR A 511 13.91 -11.55 -16.49
CA THR A 511 12.87 -10.59 -16.10
C THR A 511 11.59 -11.34 -15.73
N PRO A 512 10.77 -10.83 -14.80
CA PRO A 512 9.44 -11.39 -14.57
C PRO A 512 8.60 -11.32 -15.84
N LEU A 513 7.74 -12.30 -16.08
CA LEU A 513 6.66 -12.16 -17.06
C LEU A 513 5.66 -11.11 -16.55
N VAL A 514 5.11 -10.27 -17.42
CA VAL A 514 4.09 -9.28 -17.04
C VAL A 514 2.79 -9.59 -17.78
N LEU A 515 1.71 -9.83 -17.04
CA LEU A 515 0.34 -9.84 -17.56
C LEU A 515 -0.32 -8.50 -17.27
N TYR A 516 -0.52 -7.70 -18.31
CA TYR A 516 -1.18 -6.41 -18.21
C TYR A 516 -2.68 -6.52 -18.44
N LEU A 517 -3.46 -6.04 -17.48
CA LEU A 517 -4.92 -6.05 -17.44
C LEU A 517 -5.43 -4.59 -17.38
N PRO A 518 -5.47 -3.89 -18.52
CA PRO A 518 -5.96 -2.52 -18.58
C PRO A 518 -7.49 -2.48 -18.46
N ASN A 519 -8.00 -1.60 -17.60
CA ASN A 519 -9.41 -1.30 -17.53
C ASN A 519 -9.90 -0.74 -18.87
N SER A 520 -10.83 -1.45 -19.47
CA SER A 520 -11.38 -1.20 -20.80
C SER A 520 -12.76 -1.87 -20.88
N PRO A 521 -13.68 -1.41 -21.74
CA PRO A 521 -15.03 -1.96 -21.83
C PRO A 521 -15.05 -3.34 -22.51
N TRP A 522 -14.53 -4.37 -21.82
CA TRP A 522 -14.43 -5.75 -22.34
C TRP A 522 -15.80 -6.41 -22.50
N SER A 523 -16.66 -6.26 -21.49
CA SER A 523 -18.03 -6.79 -21.45
C SER A 523 -19.09 -5.71 -21.28
N GLY A 524 -18.69 -4.50 -20.88
CA GLY A 524 -19.58 -3.37 -20.66
C GLY A 524 -18.81 -2.13 -20.23
N TYR A 525 -19.50 -0.98 -20.23
CA TYR A 525 -18.96 0.27 -19.75
C TYR A 525 -19.13 0.37 -18.22
N ILE A 526 -18.13 0.93 -17.55
CA ILE A 526 -18.26 1.38 -16.16
C ILE A 526 -19.04 2.70 -16.17
N ASN A 527 -20.05 2.83 -15.30
CA ASN A 527 -20.94 3.99 -15.23
C ASN A 527 -20.62 4.96 -14.07
N TYR A 528 -19.45 4.80 -13.44
CA TYR A 528 -18.99 5.64 -12.34
C TYR A 528 -17.51 6.01 -12.49
N THR A 529 -17.10 7.08 -11.82
CA THR A 529 -15.75 7.64 -11.84
C THR A 529 -14.98 7.28 -10.56
N TYR A 530 -13.69 7.62 -10.52
CA TYR A 530 -12.82 7.40 -9.36
C TYR A 530 -13.29 8.07 -8.05
N THR A 531 -14.18 9.06 -8.11
CA THR A 531 -14.72 9.81 -6.97
C THR A 531 -16.07 9.27 -6.46
N LYS A 532 -16.55 8.13 -6.98
CA LYS A 532 -17.84 7.58 -6.56
C LYS A 532 -17.78 7.24 -5.07
N SER A 533 -18.64 7.90 -4.27
CA SER A 533 -18.59 7.84 -2.80
C SER A 533 -19.35 6.67 -2.17
N SER A 534 -20.31 6.11 -2.88
CA SER A 534 -21.14 4.97 -2.46
C SER A 534 -21.54 4.13 -3.67
N PHE A 535 -21.87 2.85 -3.44
CA PHE A 535 -22.30 1.93 -4.48
C PHE A 535 -23.72 1.43 -4.25
N THR A 536 -24.33 0.84 -5.28
CA THR A 536 -25.59 0.11 -5.14
C THR A 536 -25.31 -1.36 -4.87
N ASP A 537 -26.21 -2.04 -4.15
CA ASP A 537 -26.11 -3.48 -3.91
C ASP A 537 -26.19 -4.33 -5.18
N ASN A 538 -26.73 -3.77 -6.26
CA ASN A 538 -26.89 -4.42 -7.56
C ASN A 538 -25.74 -4.10 -8.51
#